data_AF-A0A4U9HWF8-F1
#
_entry.id   AF-A0A4U9HWF8-F1
#
_cell.length_a   1.000
_cell.length_b   1.000
_cell.length_c   1.000
_cell.angle_alpha   90.00
_cell.angle_beta   90.00
_cell.angle_gamma   90.00
#
_symmetry.space_group_name_H-M   'P 1'
#
loop_
_entity.id
_entity.type
_entity.pdbx_description
1 polymer ?
#
loop_
_entity_poly.entity_id
_entity_poly.type
_entity_poly.pdbx_seq_one_letter_code
_entity_poly.pdbx_strand_id
1 'polypeptide(L)'
;MLDSLSLYPEVIKREAERTAGALWLLEQCSAQTDEVERPQYSALYGALESRLQKSGGMDAVVPQNVSGSHQATPSSGSVPSLTGIASGQELLSQARILADYLRSQPDGWLSAHRLIKNLRHDTLHQLPPLSSDGKTRIEPPKPDQRAQLKRLYLQQSWRELMEEADSLLSRGANHLWLDVQWYLHQALEKSGQEAEAALIQSDLKGLLSRLPGLETLAFNDGTPFADEVTLNWIRQQVTDDPSGWQENHVSIAPAGEDILQLEPEALTLADSEGTEAALAWLQNRPGMTISRERWLLRLLMARIAEQTGKNELALHLLAELDIHSTTLTLTHWEPELLFEVKARRLKLLRTKAARSETDKARLQTEMDHLLAGLIAIDPGRAAVLCS
;
A
#
# COMPACT_ATOMS: atom_id res chain seq x y z
N MET A 1 37.43 -26.05 27.92
CA MET A 1 37.31 -25.78 26.47
C MET A 1 35.88 -25.42 26.08
N LEU A 2 34.85 -26.19 26.46
CA LEU A 2 33.45 -25.79 26.19
C LEU A 2 33.06 -24.50 26.92
N ASP A 3 33.53 -24.32 28.16
CA ASP A 3 33.28 -23.10 28.95
C ASP A 3 33.91 -21.85 28.34
N SER A 4 35.09 -21.94 27.74
CA SER A 4 35.75 -20.79 27.09
C SER A 4 35.00 -20.33 25.84
N LEU A 5 34.36 -21.26 25.13
CA LEU A 5 33.47 -20.89 24.05
C LEU A 5 32.27 -20.12 24.65
N SER A 6 31.70 -20.52 25.79
CA SER A 6 30.48 -19.87 26.35
C SER A 6 30.62 -18.39 26.71
N LEU A 7 31.86 -17.91 26.87
CA LEU A 7 32.19 -16.51 27.13
C LEU A 7 32.04 -15.61 25.90
N TYR A 8 32.08 -16.17 24.69
CA TYR A 8 31.91 -15.46 23.42
C TYR A 8 30.77 -16.09 22.63
N PRO A 9 29.52 -15.67 22.88
CA PRO A 9 28.33 -16.27 22.26
C PRO A 9 28.13 -15.81 20.81
N GLU A 10 28.67 -14.65 20.44
CA GLU A 10 28.62 -14.13 19.08
C GLU A 10 29.57 -14.92 18.17
N VAL A 11 29.11 -15.27 16.98
CA VAL A 11 29.89 -16.04 16.00
C VAL A 11 29.83 -15.31 14.67
N ILE A 12 30.93 -14.66 14.29
CA ILE A 12 31.08 -14.06 12.96
C ILE A 12 31.58 -15.15 12.00
N LYS A 13 31.03 -15.20 10.78
CA LYS A 13 31.40 -16.18 9.73
C LYS A 13 32.90 -16.45 9.64
N ARG A 14 33.69 -15.38 9.52
CA ARG A 14 35.16 -15.46 9.38
C ARG A 14 35.83 -16.08 10.60
N GLU A 15 35.29 -15.88 11.79
CA GLU A 15 35.81 -16.45 13.03
C GLU A 15 35.38 -17.91 13.18
N ALA A 16 34.16 -18.26 12.76
CA ALA A 16 33.68 -19.64 12.68
C ALA A 16 34.53 -20.48 11.71
N GLU A 17 34.82 -19.96 10.52
CA GLU A 17 35.69 -20.61 9.53
C GLU A 17 37.10 -20.81 10.07
N ARG A 18 37.67 -19.80 10.73
CA ARG A 18 39.00 -19.90 11.34
C ARG A 18 39.03 -20.89 12.50
N THR A 19 38.02 -20.89 13.37
CA THR A 19 37.94 -21.82 14.50
C THR A 19 37.72 -23.25 14.04
N ALA A 20 36.87 -23.48 13.04
CA ALA A 20 36.69 -24.78 12.42
C ALA A 20 37.99 -25.28 11.75
N GLY A 21 38.69 -24.40 11.03
CA GLY A 21 40.00 -24.71 10.42
C GLY A 21 41.09 -25.01 11.44
N ALA A 22 41.12 -24.30 12.57
CA ALA A 22 42.04 -24.57 13.67
C ALA A 22 41.74 -25.92 14.35
N LEU A 23 40.46 -26.23 14.59
CA LEU A 23 40.04 -27.53 15.11
C LEU A 23 40.46 -28.68 14.17
N TRP A 24 40.35 -28.47 12.85
CA TRP A 24 40.72 -29.48 11.86
C TRP A 24 42.23 -29.74 11.84
N LEU A 25 43.05 -28.69 11.94
CA LEU A 25 44.50 -28.84 12.05
C LEU A 25 44.91 -29.56 13.34
N LEU A 26 44.23 -29.29 14.47
CA LEU A 26 44.48 -29.98 15.74
C LEU A 26 44.10 -31.47 15.66
N GLU A 27 43.00 -31.80 14.98
CA GLU A 27 42.61 -33.18 14.71
C GLU A 27 43.66 -33.91 13.85
N GLN A 28 44.21 -33.24 12.83
CA GLN A 28 45.30 -33.81 12.03
C GLN A 28 46.59 -34.04 12.81
N CYS A 29 46.98 -33.12 13.69
CA CYS A 29 48.18 -33.27 14.52
C CYS A 29 48.03 -34.39 15.56
N SER A 30 46.83 -34.57 16.12
CA SER A 30 46.54 -35.60 17.12
C SER A 30 46.34 -37.00 16.53
N ALA A 31 46.17 -37.13 15.20
CA ALA A 31 46.10 -38.42 14.52
C ALA A 31 47.39 -39.26 14.66
N GLN A 32 48.53 -38.63 14.98
CA GLN A 32 49.82 -39.30 15.19
C GLN A 32 50.00 -39.86 16.63
N THR A 33 49.06 -39.60 17.53
CA THR A 33 49.10 -40.03 18.94
C THR A 33 48.32 -41.34 19.14
N ASP A 34 48.69 -42.15 20.15
CA ASP A 34 48.03 -43.41 20.50
C ASP A 34 46.53 -43.20 20.79
N GLU A 35 45.68 -44.14 20.36
CA GLU A 35 44.21 -44.03 20.38
C GLU A 35 43.62 -43.75 21.78
N VAL A 36 44.28 -44.21 22.84
CA VAL A 36 43.80 -44.05 24.23
C VAL A 36 43.97 -42.61 24.74
N GLU A 37 44.90 -41.83 24.16
CA GLU A 37 45.18 -40.45 24.57
C GLU A 37 44.64 -39.41 23.57
N ARG A 38 43.92 -39.83 22.52
CA ARG A 38 43.41 -38.91 21.50
C ARG A 38 42.27 -38.03 22.06
N PRO A 39 42.43 -36.69 22.07
CA PRO A 39 41.35 -35.80 22.45
C PRO A 39 40.18 -35.87 21.45
N GLN A 40 38.94 -35.88 21.96
CA GLN A 40 37.74 -35.90 21.14
C GLN A 40 37.27 -34.47 20.82
N TYR A 41 37.28 -34.11 19.53
CA TYR A 41 36.89 -32.76 19.06
C TYR A 41 35.41 -32.64 18.64
N SER A 42 34.68 -33.75 18.55
CA SER A 42 33.27 -33.79 18.08
C SER A 42 32.34 -32.88 18.88
N ALA A 43 32.52 -32.83 20.21
CA ALA A 43 31.73 -31.95 21.08
C ALA A 43 32.01 -30.45 20.82
N LEU A 44 33.22 -30.10 20.39
CA LEU A 44 33.58 -28.71 20.05
C LEU A 44 32.99 -28.31 18.70
N TYR A 45 33.00 -29.20 17.71
CA TYR A 45 32.31 -28.98 16.44
C TYR A 45 30.79 -28.83 16.64
N GLY A 46 30.17 -29.72 17.42
CA GLY A 46 28.74 -29.61 17.73
C GLY A 46 28.39 -28.34 18.51
N ALA A 47 29.26 -27.89 19.41
CA ALA A 47 29.09 -26.62 20.11
C ALA A 47 29.21 -25.42 19.17
N LEU A 48 30.19 -25.42 18.24
CA LEU A 48 30.37 -24.38 17.23
C LEU A 48 29.16 -24.31 16.28
N GLU A 49 28.69 -25.46 15.80
CA GLU A 49 27.52 -25.57 14.93
C GLU A 49 26.25 -25.05 15.63
N SER A 50 26.00 -25.50 16.87
CA SER A 50 24.85 -25.04 17.65
C SER A 50 24.86 -23.52 17.87
N ARG A 51 26.05 -22.93 18.04
CA ARG A 51 26.17 -21.47 18.16
C ARG A 51 25.92 -20.75 16.85
N LEU A 52 26.52 -21.24 15.77
CA LEU A 52 26.34 -20.66 14.45
C LEU A 52 24.86 -20.68 14.07
N GLN A 53 24.14 -21.77 14.37
CA GLN A 53 22.69 -21.84 14.24
C GLN A 53 21.97 -20.79 15.11
N LYS A 54 22.36 -20.65 16.39
CA LYS A 54 21.79 -19.64 17.30
C LYS A 54 22.06 -18.20 16.86
N SER A 55 23.15 -17.94 16.16
CA SER A 55 23.51 -16.63 15.61
C SER A 55 22.80 -16.32 14.28
N GLY A 56 21.97 -17.23 13.76
CA GLY A 56 21.22 -17.08 12.51
C GLY A 56 21.75 -17.90 11.32
N GLY A 57 22.81 -18.68 11.51
CA GLY A 57 23.44 -19.51 10.47
C GLY A 57 24.69 -18.86 9.84
N MET A 58 25.32 -19.59 8.91
CA MET A 58 26.55 -19.15 8.23
C MET A 58 26.32 -17.94 7.31
N ASP A 59 25.08 -17.79 6.84
CA ASP A 59 24.67 -16.77 5.89
C ASP A 59 23.94 -15.59 6.56
N ALA A 60 23.90 -15.56 7.90
CA ALA A 60 23.33 -14.45 8.65
C ALA A 60 24.19 -13.19 8.52
N VAL A 61 23.59 -12.13 7.95
CA VAL A 61 24.21 -10.81 7.82
C VAL A 61 24.35 -10.11 9.17
N VAL A 62 23.37 -10.31 10.06
CA VAL A 62 23.36 -9.73 11.42
C VAL A 62 23.24 -10.87 12.43
N PRO A 63 24.12 -10.94 13.44
CA PRO A 63 24.02 -11.94 14.51
C PRO A 63 22.69 -11.83 15.26
N GLN A 64 21.99 -12.96 15.42
CA GLN A 64 20.67 -13.01 16.09
C GLN A 64 20.76 -13.07 17.62
N ASN A 65 21.97 -13.22 18.17
CA ASN A 65 22.24 -13.41 19.60
C ASN A 65 23.25 -12.37 20.12
N VAL A 66 22.81 -11.12 20.22
CA VAL A 66 23.62 -10.05 20.82
C VAL A 66 23.68 -10.26 22.33
N SER A 67 24.88 -10.45 22.88
CA SER A 67 25.06 -10.47 24.34
C SER A 67 25.49 -9.10 24.81
N GLY A 68 24.64 -8.46 25.63
CA GLY A 68 24.81 -7.07 26.09
C GLY A 68 26.01 -6.79 27.00
N SER A 69 26.95 -7.71 27.10
CA SER A 69 28.24 -7.48 27.74
C SER A 69 29.30 -7.88 26.72
N HIS A 70 30.15 -6.92 26.36
CA HIS A 70 31.61 -7.02 26.21
C HIS A 70 32.05 -5.79 25.40
N GLN A 71 32.70 -4.83 26.07
CA GLN A 71 33.57 -3.89 25.40
C GLN A 71 34.67 -4.72 24.74
N ALA A 72 34.54 -5.00 23.45
CA ALA A 72 35.65 -5.50 22.67
C ALA A 72 36.77 -4.45 22.76
N THR A 73 37.88 -4.79 23.40
CA THR A 73 39.12 -4.01 23.24
C THR A 73 39.43 -3.97 21.74
N PRO A 74 39.50 -2.79 21.12
CA PRO A 74 39.65 -2.70 19.68
C PRO A 74 40.99 -3.31 19.27
N SER A 75 40.95 -4.44 18.57
CA SER A 75 42.09 -4.97 17.84
C SER A 75 42.52 -3.93 16.81
N SER A 76 43.81 -3.59 16.79
CA SER A 76 44.45 -2.61 15.90
C SER A 76 44.12 -2.85 14.43
N GLY A 77 43.02 -2.27 14.00
CA GLY A 77 42.55 -2.12 12.65
C GLY A 77 41.68 -0.87 12.67
N SER A 78 41.81 -0.02 11.67
CA SER A 78 41.05 1.23 11.50
C SER A 78 39.54 0.93 11.39
N VAL A 79 38.89 0.59 12.50
CA VAL A 79 37.45 0.66 12.63
C VAL A 79 37.18 2.15 12.86
N PRO A 80 36.47 2.86 11.98
CA PRO A 80 36.05 4.21 12.30
C PRO A 80 35.22 4.10 13.57
N SER A 81 35.74 4.64 14.67
CA SER A 81 34.93 4.93 15.84
C SER A 81 33.74 5.71 15.33
N LEU A 82 32.52 5.21 15.49
CA LEU A 82 31.31 5.99 15.27
C LEU A 82 31.35 7.15 16.27
N THR A 83 31.98 8.25 15.87
CA THR A 83 31.79 9.54 16.50
C THR A 83 30.28 9.78 16.53
N GLY A 84 29.76 10.23 17.67
CA GLY A 84 28.32 10.46 17.82
C GLY A 84 27.79 11.27 16.64
N ILE A 85 26.69 10.80 16.05
CA ILE A 85 26.10 11.41 14.86
C ILE A 85 25.66 12.84 15.23
N ALA A 86 26.28 13.85 14.62
CA ALA A 86 26.11 15.25 15.01
C ALA A 86 24.99 15.97 14.24
N SER A 87 24.57 15.43 13.10
CA SER A 87 23.53 16.05 12.25
C SER A 87 22.70 15.02 11.48
N GLY A 88 21.52 15.41 11.01
CA GLY A 88 20.68 14.57 10.15
C GLY A 88 21.32 14.25 8.78
N GLN A 89 22.17 15.14 8.26
CA GLN A 89 22.91 14.87 7.02
C GLN A 89 23.98 13.79 7.22
N GLU A 90 24.68 13.84 8.35
CA GLU A 90 25.64 12.81 8.74
C GLU A 90 24.95 11.48 9.04
N LEU A 91 23.78 11.51 9.69
CA LEU A 91 22.95 10.32 9.90
C LEU A 91 22.65 9.63 8.57
N LEU A 92 22.19 10.40 7.57
CA LEU A 92 21.83 9.88 6.26
C LEU A 92 23.05 9.41 5.45
N SER A 93 24.21 10.08 5.58
CA SER A 93 25.44 9.61 4.90
C SER A 93 25.95 8.30 5.50
N GLN A 94 25.95 8.15 6.83
CA GLN A 94 26.31 6.89 7.49
C GLN A 94 25.31 5.78 7.16
N ALA A 95 24.01 6.08 7.14
CA ALA A 95 22.99 5.11 6.74
C ALA A 95 23.17 4.61 5.31
N ARG A 96 23.65 5.45 4.37
CA ARG A 96 23.99 4.99 3.01
C ARG A 96 25.15 4.01 3.00
N ILE A 97 26.20 4.24 3.80
CA ILE A 97 27.32 3.29 3.91
C ILE A 97 26.83 1.93 4.43
N LEU A 98 25.95 1.93 5.43
CA LEU A 98 25.32 0.71 5.95
C LEU A 98 24.42 0.05 4.90
N ALA A 99 23.61 0.82 4.16
CA ALA A 99 22.77 0.31 3.10
C ALA A 99 23.58 -0.29 1.94
N ASP A 100 24.72 0.29 1.58
CA ASP A 100 25.64 -0.24 0.58
C ASP A 100 26.24 -1.57 1.03
N TYR A 101 26.64 -1.67 2.30
CA TYR A 101 27.08 -2.94 2.88
C TYR A 101 25.97 -4.00 2.81
N LEU A 102 24.75 -3.68 3.25
CA LEU A 102 23.59 -4.59 3.20
C LEU A 102 23.32 -5.06 1.76
N ARG A 103 23.37 -4.16 0.78
CA ARG A 103 23.14 -4.47 -0.64
C ARG A 103 24.19 -5.43 -1.23
N SER A 104 25.40 -5.43 -0.67
CA SER A 104 26.47 -6.37 -1.08
C SER A 104 26.29 -7.80 -0.55
N GLN A 105 25.36 -8.01 0.38
CA GLN A 105 25.05 -9.32 0.95
C GLN A 105 24.00 -10.06 0.11
N PRO A 106 23.95 -11.40 0.15
CA PRO A 106 22.89 -12.18 -0.49
C PRO A 106 21.52 -11.76 0.05
N ASP A 107 20.55 -11.56 -0.86
CA ASP A 107 19.18 -11.11 -0.58
C ASP A 107 19.08 -9.82 0.28
N GLY A 108 20.15 -9.01 0.27
CA GLY A 108 20.27 -7.84 1.14
C GLY A 108 19.55 -6.57 0.68
N TRP A 109 18.93 -6.60 -0.52
CA TRP A 109 18.26 -5.43 -1.11
C TRP A 109 17.14 -4.89 -0.20
N LEU A 110 16.25 -5.75 0.30
CA LEU A 110 15.11 -5.33 1.11
C LEU A 110 15.56 -4.62 2.39
N SER A 111 16.57 -5.18 3.07
CA SER A 111 17.14 -4.60 4.28
C SER A 111 17.77 -3.23 4.01
N ALA A 112 18.53 -3.11 2.92
CA ALA A 112 19.13 -1.85 2.50
C ALA A 112 18.07 -0.79 2.16
N HIS A 113 17.04 -1.18 1.40
CA HIS A 113 15.92 -0.33 1.00
C HIS A 113 15.18 0.22 2.22
N ARG A 114 14.74 -0.66 3.12
CA ARG A 114 13.96 -0.28 4.31
C ARG A 114 14.76 0.56 5.29
N LEU A 115 16.07 0.33 5.42
CA LEU A 115 16.93 1.20 6.25
C LEU A 115 16.85 2.65 5.79
N ILE A 116 17.01 2.90 4.49
CA ILE A 116 16.93 4.25 3.93
C ILE A 116 15.50 4.78 3.97
N LYS A 117 14.52 3.98 3.55
CA LYS A 117 13.11 4.39 3.50
C LYS A 117 12.60 4.81 4.88
N ASN A 118 12.80 3.98 5.90
CA ASN A 118 12.37 4.26 7.27
C ASN A 118 13.07 5.50 7.82
N LEU A 119 14.40 5.61 7.66
CA LEU A 119 15.12 6.78 8.12
C LEU A 119 14.55 8.08 7.51
N ARG A 120 14.11 8.03 6.26
CA ARG A 120 13.59 9.19 5.53
C ARG A 120 12.11 9.45 5.77
N HIS A 121 11.29 8.43 5.91
CA HIS A 121 9.83 8.54 6.06
C HIS A 121 9.42 8.64 7.53
N ASP A 122 10.09 7.95 8.44
CA ASP A 122 9.74 7.93 9.87
C ASP A 122 10.23 9.16 10.63
N THR A 123 11.22 9.87 10.08
CA THR A 123 11.65 11.17 10.62
C THR A 123 10.78 12.34 10.14
N LEU A 124 9.86 12.13 9.19
CA LEU A 124 8.90 13.13 8.74
C LEU A 124 7.66 13.10 9.64
N HIS A 125 7.54 14.00 10.60
CA HIS A 125 6.40 14.03 11.54
C HIS A 125 5.27 14.98 11.14
N GLN A 126 5.51 15.85 10.16
CA GLN A 126 4.56 16.87 9.71
C GLN A 126 4.58 16.97 8.18
N LEU A 127 3.45 17.38 7.61
CA LEU A 127 3.37 17.69 6.18
C LEU A 127 4.32 18.85 5.83
N PRO A 128 4.96 18.82 4.65
CA PRO A 128 5.73 19.96 4.18
C PRO A 128 4.90 21.26 4.17
N PRO A 129 5.48 22.39 4.62
CA PRO A 129 4.76 23.65 4.66
C PRO A 129 4.43 24.12 3.24
N LEU A 130 3.19 24.60 3.08
CA LEU A 130 2.69 25.13 1.83
C LEU A 130 2.99 26.64 1.70
N SER A 131 3.23 27.06 0.47
CA SER A 131 3.31 28.47 0.07
C SER A 131 1.91 29.08 -0.07
N SER A 132 1.84 30.39 -0.33
CA SER A 132 0.57 31.11 -0.60
C SER A 132 -0.27 30.47 -1.71
N ASP A 133 0.41 29.82 -2.67
CA ASP A 133 -0.20 29.27 -3.88
C ASP A 133 -0.57 27.78 -3.71
N GLY A 134 -0.56 27.25 -2.48
CA GLY A 134 -0.92 25.87 -2.16
C GLY A 134 0.13 24.80 -2.52
N LYS A 135 1.32 25.21 -2.99
CA LYS A 135 2.44 24.32 -3.36
C LYS A 135 3.49 24.26 -2.27
N THR A 136 4.27 23.17 -2.21
CA THR A 136 5.42 23.09 -1.29
C THR A 136 6.60 23.90 -1.79
N ARG A 137 7.57 24.20 -0.90
CA ARG A 137 8.86 24.83 -1.28
C ARG A 137 9.93 23.82 -1.68
N ILE A 138 9.50 22.61 -2.02
CA ILE A 138 10.39 21.49 -2.28
C ILE A 138 10.65 21.41 -3.78
N GLU A 139 11.91 21.30 -4.16
CA GLU A 139 12.33 21.14 -5.55
C GLU A 139 11.83 19.80 -6.12
N PRO A 140 11.30 19.77 -7.35
CA PRO A 140 10.83 18.57 -8.00
C PRO A 140 11.99 17.64 -8.38
N PRO A 141 11.68 16.35 -8.63
CA PRO A 141 12.59 15.44 -9.30
C PRO A 141 13.03 15.99 -10.66
N LYS A 142 14.29 15.73 -11.04
CA LYS A 142 14.81 16.21 -12.32
C LYS A 142 14.02 15.61 -13.48
N PRO A 143 13.75 16.36 -14.56
CA PRO A 143 12.99 15.85 -15.71
C PRO A 143 13.62 14.58 -16.32
N ASP A 144 14.95 14.51 -16.38
CA ASP A 144 15.67 13.33 -16.88
C ASP A 144 15.41 12.09 -16.03
N GLN A 145 15.29 12.23 -14.70
CA GLN A 145 14.98 11.13 -13.79
C GLN A 145 13.57 10.60 -14.04
N ARG A 146 12.60 11.50 -14.24
CA ARG A 146 11.21 11.15 -14.61
C ARG A 146 11.15 10.42 -15.95
N ALA A 147 11.85 10.95 -16.95
CA ALA A 147 11.92 10.33 -18.28
C ALA A 147 12.58 8.95 -18.22
N GLN A 148 13.61 8.78 -17.40
CA GLN A 148 14.31 7.50 -17.24
C GLN A 148 13.42 6.43 -16.62
N LEU A 149 12.69 6.71 -15.53
CA LEU A 149 11.76 5.75 -14.93
C LEU A 149 10.67 5.32 -15.92
N LYS A 150 10.07 6.28 -16.62
CA LYS A 150 9.05 6.02 -17.63
C LYS A 150 9.59 5.16 -18.78
N ARG A 151 10.82 5.44 -19.23
CA ARG A 151 11.50 4.66 -20.27
C ARG A 151 11.71 3.21 -19.84
N LEU A 152 12.26 2.98 -18.64
CA LEU A 152 12.52 1.64 -18.11
C LEU A 152 11.23 0.84 -17.94
N TYR A 153 10.15 1.50 -17.48
CA TYR A 153 8.83 0.88 -17.36
C TYR A 153 8.27 0.45 -18.72
N LEU A 154 8.31 1.33 -19.73
CA LEU A 154 7.84 1.01 -21.08
C LEU A 154 8.67 -0.10 -21.75
N GLN A 155 9.97 -0.18 -21.44
CA GLN A 155 10.86 -1.23 -21.90
C GLN A 155 10.70 -2.55 -21.14
N GLN A 156 9.87 -2.58 -20.08
CA GLN A 156 9.71 -3.72 -19.18
C GLN A 156 11.03 -4.19 -18.54
N SER A 157 11.98 -3.26 -18.37
CA SER A 157 13.27 -3.50 -17.73
C SER A 157 13.12 -3.48 -16.21
N TRP A 158 12.40 -4.45 -15.63
CA TRP A 158 11.98 -4.43 -14.23
C TRP A 158 13.15 -4.36 -13.24
N ARG A 159 14.24 -5.09 -13.48
CA ARG A 159 15.44 -5.08 -12.63
C ARG A 159 16.07 -3.68 -12.55
N GLU A 160 16.28 -3.05 -13.70
CA GLU A 160 16.86 -1.70 -13.79
C GLU A 160 15.90 -0.64 -13.23
N LEU A 161 14.59 -0.82 -13.44
CA LEU A 161 13.57 0.07 -12.88
C LEU A 161 13.59 0.05 -11.35
N MET A 162 13.68 -1.15 -10.75
CA MET A 162 13.80 -1.31 -9.29
C MET A 162 15.07 -0.65 -8.75
N GLU A 163 16.23 -0.89 -9.38
CA GLU A 163 17.51 -0.30 -8.98
C GLU A 163 17.50 1.23 -9.07
N GLU A 164 16.94 1.79 -10.16
CA GLU A 164 16.86 3.24 -10.35
C GLU A 164 15.86 3.89 -9.37
N ALA A 165 14.68 3.30 -9.17
CA ALA A 165 13.69 3.80 -8.22
C ALA A 165 14.23 3.83 -6.79
N ASP A 166 14.90 2.77 -6.35
CA ASP A 166 15.54 2.69 -5.03
C ASP A 166 16.67 3.73 -4.86
N SER A 167 17.49 3.91 -5.90
CA SER A 167 18.54 4.93 -5.93
C SER A 167 17.98 6.35 -5.82
N LEU A 168 16.86 6.63 -6.51
CA LEU A 168 16.18 7.91 -6.45
C LEU A 168 15.65 8.21 -5.05
N LEU A 169 15.04 7.23 -4.36
CA LEU A 169 14.55 7.38 -3.00
C LEU A 169 15.63 7.87 -2.03
N SER A 170 16.85 7.39 -2.24
CA SER A 170 18.01 7.73 -1.43
C SER A 170 18.52 9.16 -1.64
N ARG A 171 18.09 9.87 -2.69
CA ARG A 171 18.66 11.16 -3.14
C ARG A 171 17.68 12.32 -3.01
N GLY A 172 18.21 13.52 -2.76
CA GLY A 172 17.44 14.78 -2.78
C GLY A 172 16.20 14.73 -1.89
N ALA A 173 15.11 15.36 -2.33
CA ALA A 173 13.80 15.28 -1.69
C ALA A 173 12.88 14.19 -2.29
N ASN A 174 13.42 13.29 -3.12
CA ASN A 174 12.65 12.30 -3.87
C ASN A 174 11.90 11.27 -3.01
N HIS A 175 12.22 11.14 -1.72
CA HIS A 175 11.39 10.38 -0.76
C HIS A 175 9.93 10.84 -0.67
N LEU A 176 9.62 12.07 -1.07
CA LEU A 176 8.25 12.60 -1.13
C LEU A 176 7.60 12.38 -2.50
N TRP A 177 8.37 11.94 -3.50
CA TRP A 177 7.86 11.60 -4.82
C TRP A 177 7.30 10.18 -4.78
N LEU A 178 5.99 10.07 -4.56
CA LEU A 178 5.30 8.81 -4.34
C LEU A 178 5.25 7.94 -5.60
N ASP A 179 5.35 8.53 -6.80
CA ASP A 179 5.45 7.74 -8.04
C ASP A 179 6.64 6.78 -8.02
N VAL A 180 7.74 7.13 -7.32
CA VAL A 180 8.89 6.24 -7.15
C VAL A 180 8.48 4.95 -6.43
N GLN A 181 7.58 5.04 -5.45
CA GLN A 181 7.05 3.87 -4.75
C GLN A 181 6.18 3.01 -5.67
N TRP A 182 5.38 3.65 -6.54
CA TRP A 182 4.58 2.96 -7.55
C TRP A 182 5.47 2.21 -8.56
N TYR A 183 6.47 2.87 -9.13
CA TYR A 183 7.42 2.22 -10.05
C TYR A 183 8.15 1.05 -9.39
N LEU A 184 8.56 1.22 -8.13
CA LEU A 184 9.22 0.17 -7.37
C LEU A 184 8.28 -1.02 -7.13
N HIS A 185 7.04 -0.76 -6.72
CA HIS A 185 6.01 -1.78 -6.56
C HIS A 185 5.79 -2.55 -7.86
N GLN A 186 5.57 -1.84 -8.98
CA GLN A 186 5.37 -2.46 -10.28
C GLN A 186 6.56 -3.30 -10.71
N ALA A 187 7.79 -2.82 -10.49
CA ALA A 187 9.00 -3.57 -10.80
C ALA A 187 9.08 -4.89 -10.01
N LEU A 188 8.75 -4.87 -8.71
CA LEU A 188 8.77 -6.05 -7.84
C LEU A 188 7.68 -7.05 -8.24
N GLU A 189 6.44 -6.57 -8.42
CA GLU A 189 5.30 -7.39 -8.82
C GLU A 189 5.57 -8.11 -10.15
N LYS A 190 6.06 -7.37 -11.17
CA LYS A 190 6.38 -7.95 -12.48
C LYS A 190 7.64 -8.82 -12.49
N SER A 191 8.46 -8.75 -11.45
CA SER A 191 9.61 -9.64 -11.23
C SER A 191 9.25 -10.88 -10.39
N GLY A 192 7.99 -11.04 -9.98
CA GLY A 192 7.53 -12.15 -9.15
C GLY A 192 7.89 -12.03 -7.66
N GLN A 193 8.32 -10.86 -7.21
CA GLN A 193 8.66 -10.56 -5.81
C GLN A 193 7.44 -9.98 -5.08
N GLU A 194 6.38 -10.80 -4.96
CA GLU A 194 5.08 -10.37 -4.44
C GLU A 194 5.13 -9.97 -2.95
N ALA A 195 5.95 -10.66 -2.15
CA ALA A 195 6.08 -10.37 -0.72
C ALA A 195 6.72 -9.00 -0.49
N GLU A 196 7.76 -8.67 -1.26
CA GLU A 196 8.44 -7.38 -1.25
C GLU A 196 7.51 -6.28 -1.77
N ALA A 197 6.74 -6.54 -2.83
CA ALA A 197 5.74 -5.59 -3.35
C ALA A 197 4.68 -5.26 -2.30
N ALA A 198 4.15 -6.25 -1.58
CA ALA A 198 3.19 -6.06 -0.50
C ALA A 198 3.78 -5.24 0.67
N LEU A 199 5.08 -5.42 0.98
CA LEU A 199 5.77 -4.59 1.97
C LEU A 199 5.86 -3.13 1.54
N ILE A 200 6.12 -2.84 0.25
CA ILE A 200 6.12 -1.47 -0.27
C ILE A 200 4.75 -0.80 -0.03
N GLN A 201 3.66 -1.52 -0.30
CA GLN A 201 2.30 -1.04 -0.02
C GLN A 201 2.09 -0.79 1.47
N SER A 202 2.42 -1.76 2.33
CA SER A 202 2.24 -1.63 3.78
C SER A 202 3.02 -0.45 4.36
N ASP A 203 4.28 -0.26 3.97
CA ASP A 203 5.11 0.85 4.42
C ASP A 203 4.52 2.20 3.94
N LEU A 204 4.01 2.27 2.69
CA LEU A 204 3.38 3.49 2.18
C LEU A 204 2.04 3.78 2.89
N LYS A 205 1.24 2.76 3.18
CA LYS A 205 0.02 2.89 4.00
C LYS A 205 0.34 3.45 5.37
N GLY A 206 1.40 2.95 6.01
CA GLY A 206 1.90 3.47 7.28
C GLY A 206 2.23 4.96 7.21
N LEU A 207 2.98 5.39 6.19
CA LEU A 207 3.31 6.80 5.96
C LEU A 207 2.06 7.67 5.80
N LEU A 208 1.15 7.30 4.90
CA LEU A 208 -0.05 8.10 4.58
C LEU A 208 -1.05 8.14 5.74
N SER A 209 -1.13 7.08 6.55
CA SER A 209 -1.95 7.08 7.77
C SER A 209 -1.45 8.08 8.80
N ARG A 210 -0.13 8.30 8.89
CA ARG A 210 0.52 9.23 9.82
C ARG A 210 0.54 10.66 9.29
N LEU A 211 0.57 10.83 7.97
CA LEU A 211 0.58 12.11 7.27
C LEU A 211 -0.55 12.18 6.22
N PRO A 212 -1.83 12.27 6.65
CA PRO A 212 -2.96 12.31 5.71
C PRO A 212 -2.89 13.52 4.78
N GLY A 213 -3.15 13.31 3.49
CA GLY A 213 -3.14 14.37 2.48
C GLY A 213 -1.75 14.62 1.86
N LEU A 214 -0.70 13.93 2.31
CA LEU A 214 0.64 14.00 1.70
C LEU A 214 0.60 13.68 0.20
N GLU A 215 -0.22 12.71 -0.19
CA GLU A 215 -0.43 12.28 -1.56
C GLU A 215 -1.06 13.35 -2.46
N THR A 216 -1.74 14.35 -1.88
CA THR A 216 -2.39 15.44 -2.61
C THR A 216 -1.49 16.67 -2.80
N LEU A 217 -0.29 16.66 -2.21
CA LEU A 217 0.63 17.79 -2.28
C LEU A 217 1.39 17.83 -3.62
N ALA A 218 1.99 18.99 -3.89
CA ALA A 218 2.79 19.23 -5.09
C ALA A 218 4.13 19.92 -4.77
N PHE A 219 5.13 19.67 -5.61
CA PHE A 219 6.41 20.37 -5.63
C PHE A 219 6.24 21.86 -5.99
N ASN A 220 7.33 22.63 -5.88
CA ASN A 220 7.30 24.08 -6.13
C ASN A 220 6.86 24.45 -7.57
N ASP A 221 7.16 23.60 -8.55
CA ASP A 221 6.77 23.77 -9.96
C ASP A 221 5.30 23.40 -10.21
N GLY A 222 4.66 22.72 -9.27
CA GLY A 222 3.30 22.18 -9.36
C GLY A 222 3.22 20.74 -9.84
N THR A 223 4.36 20.08 -10.11
CA THR A 223 4.39 18.62 -10.28
C THR A 223 3.81 17.98 -9.01
N PRO A 224 2.81 17.09 -9.09
CA PRO A 224 2.25 16.45 -7.91
C PRO A 224 3.23 15.45 -7.30
N PHE A 225 3.08 15.17 -6.00
CA PHE A 225 3.84 14.11 -5.33
C PHE A 225 3.45 12.72 -5.82
N ALA A 226 2.18 12.53 -6.18
CA ALA A 226 1.64 11.35 -6.84
C ALA A 226 0.86 11.79 -8.09
N ASP A 227 1.20 11.22 -9.24
CA ASP A 227 0.41 11.41 -10.45
C ASP A 227 -0.95 10.68 -10.36
N GLU A 228 -1.81 10.86 -11.37
CA GLU A 228 -3.16 10.26 -11.35
C GLU A 228 -3.14 8.73 -11.27
N VAL A 229 -2.14 8.09 -11.89
CA VAL A 229 -1.99 6.63 -11.88
C VAL A 229 -1.58 6.15 -10.48
N THR A 230 -0.59 6.81 -9.88
CA THR A 230 -0.12 6.54 -8.52
C THR A 230 -1.22 6.82 -7.50
N LEU A 231 -1.98 7.91 -7.64
CA LEU A 231 -3.10 8.24 -6.76
C LEU A 231 -4.20 7.17 -6.81
N ASN A 232 -4.56 6.71 -8.01
CA ASN A 232 -5.54 5.64 -8.17
C ASN A 232 -5.05 4.33 -7.55
N TRP A 233 -3.77 3.97 -7.76
CA TRP A 233 -3.14 2.83 -7.12
C TRP A 233 -3.14 2.94 -5.59
N ILE A 234 -2.79 4.11 -5.05
CA ILE A 234 -2.81 4.36 -3.60
C ILE A 234 -4.21 4.11 -3.06
N ARG A 235 -5.24 4.71 -3.68
CA ARG A 235 -6.64 4.58 -3.23
C ARG A 235 -7.14 3.14 -3.26
N GLN A 236 -6.82 2.39 -4.31
CA GLN A 236 -7.35 1.05 -4.55
C GLN A 236 -6.58 -0.06 -3.81
N GLN A 237 -5.27 0.08 -3.63
CA GLN A 237 -4.43 -1.04 -3.18
C GLN A 237 -3.63 -0.74 -1.90
N VAL A 238 -3.39 0.54 -1.59
CA VAL A 238 -2.53 0.91 -0.45
C VAL A 238 -3.37 1.34 0.75
N THR A 239 -4.32 2.24 0.56
CA THR A 239 -5.19 2.73 1.64
C THR A 239 -6.39 1.83 1.91
N ASP A 240 -6.47 0.66 1.28
CA ASP A 240 -7.57 -0.30 1.43
C ASP A 240 -7.89 -0.51 2.92
N ASP A 241 -8.96 0.14 3.37
CA ASP A 241 -9.36 0.24 4.76
C ASP A 241 -10.61 -0.64 4.91
N PRO A 242 -10.47 -1.92 5.30
CA PRO A 242 -11.62 -2.75 5.64
C PRO A 242 -12.34 -2.26 6.92
N SER A 243 -11.81 -1.24 7.58
CA SER A 243 -12.39 -0.53 8.74
C SER A 243 -12.76 0.93 8.45
N GLY A 244 -12.58 1.40 7.22
CA GLY A 244 -12.86 2.76 6.77
C GLY A 244 -14.29 2.88 6.28
N TRP A 245 -15.24 2.62 7.16
CA TRP A 245 -16.65 2.83 6.85
C TRP A 245 -16.94 4.33 6.74
N GLN A 246 -16.82 4.82 5.50
CA GLN A 246 -17.69 5.81 4.86
C GLN A 246 -17.69 7.25 5.40
N GLU A 247 -16.60 7.98 5.13
CA GLU A 247 -16.73 9.28 4.45
C GLU A 247 -16.51 9.06 2.95
N ASN A 248 -17.34 8.19 2.38
CA ASN A 248 -17.60 8.24 0.96
C ASN A 248 -18.31 9.58 0.70
N HIS A 249 -17.57 10.59 0.25
CA HIS A 249 -17.94 11.06 -1.08
C HIS A 249 -17.90 9.80 -1.93
N VAL A 250 -19.09 9.23 -2.14
CA VAL A 250 -19.28 8.27 -3.20
C VAL A 250 -18.88 9.08 -4.43
N SER A 251 -17.63 8.95 -4.87
CA SER A 251 -17.43 8.86 -6.31
C SER A 251 -18.23 7.64 -6.67
N ILE A 252 -19.50 7.94 -6.97
CA ILE A 252 -20.36 7.12 -7.77
C ILE A 252 -19.50 6.95 -9.03
N ALA A 253 -18.74 5.85 -9.10
CA ALA A 253 -18.74 5.14 -10.37
C ALA A 253 -20.24 5.01 -10.66
N PRO A 254 -20.78 5.60 -11.73
CA PRO A 254 -22.20 5.54 -12.01
C PRO A 254 -22.58 4.08 -11.84
N ALA A 255 -23.45 3.78 -10.86
CA ALA A 255 -23.90 2.41 -10.55
C ALA A 255 -24.82 1.89 -11.68
N GLY A 256 -24.31 1.98 -12.90
CA GLY A 256 -25.03 2.12 -14.15
C GLY A 256 -24.13 2.36 -15.36
N GLU A 257 -22.91 2.90 -15.17
CA GLU A 257 -21.84 2.75 -16.16
C GLU A 257 -21.45 1.28 -16.28
N ASP A 258 -21.41 0.54 -15.16
CA ASP A 258 -21.18 -0.92 -15.16
C ASP A 258 -22.23 -1.70 -15.97
N ILE A 259 -23.52 -1.31 -15.89
CA ILE A 259 -24.59 -1.95 -16.67
C ILE A 259 -24.46 -1.63 -18.16
N LEU A 260 -24.24 -0.37 -18.52
CA LEU A 260 -24.10 0.01 -19.93
C LEU A 260 -22.80 -0.53 -20.57
N GLN A 261 -21.77 -0.81 -19.77
CA GLN A 261 -20.54 -1.48 -20.22
C GLN A 261 -20.75 -2.94 -20.63
N LEU A 262 -21.91 -3.54 -20.35
CA LEU A 262 -22.27 -4.90 -20.78
C LEU A 262 -22.75 -4.97 -22.23
N GLU A 263 -22.97 -3.82 -22.88
CA GLU A 263 -23.39 -3.75 -24.28
C GLU A 263 -22.56 -4.60 -25.25
N PRO A 264 -21.21 -4.54 -25.27
CA PRO A 264 -20.42 -5.40 -26.15
C PRO A 264 -20.62 -6.89 -25.88
N GLU A 265 -20.71 -7.32 -24.62
CA GLU A 265 -20.92 -8.72 -24.25
C GLU A 265 -22.32 -9.19 -24.67
N ALA A 266 -23.34 -8.37 -24.43
CA ALA A 266 -24.71 -8.67 -24.79
C ALA A 266 -24.90 -8.71 -26.32
N LEU A 267 -24.18 -7.87 -27.07
CA LEU A 267 -24.13 -7.93 -28.53
C LEU A 267 -23.47 -9.21 -29.02
N THR A 268 -22.32 -9.60 -28.45
CA THR A 268 -21.67 -10.86 -28.84
C THR A 268 -22.55 -12.07 -28.58
N LEU A 269 -23.35 -12.05 -27.50
CA LEU A 269 -24.32 -13.09 -27.19
C LEU A 269 -25.52 -13.06 -28.14
N ALA A 270 -25.97 -11.87 -28.55
CA ALA A 270 -27.04 -11.74 -29.54
C ALA A 270 -26.61 -12.26 -30.92
N ASP A 271 -25.35 -12.05 -31.29
CA ASP A 271 -24.77 -12.53 -32.55
C ASP A 271 -24.57 -14.05 -32.55
N SER A 272 -24.24 -14.66 -31.41
CA SER A 272 -23.99 -16.10 -31.30
C SER A 272 -25.24 -16.95 -31.05
N GLU A 273 -26.10 -16.52 -30.13
CA GLU A 273 -27.23 -17.30 -29.60
C GLU A 273 -28.60 -16.67 -29.92
N GLY A 274 -28.60 -15.47 -30.51
CA GLY A 274 -29.79 -14.75 -30.92
C GLY A 274 -30.27 -13.73 -29.89
N THR A 275 -31.06 -12.77 -30.37
CA THR A 275 -31.55 -11.62 -29.60
C THR A 275 -32.32 -12.00 -28.33
N GLU A 276 -33.06 -13.12 -28.37
CA GLU A 276 -33.87 -13.58 -27.24
C GLU A 276 -32.99 -14.11 -26.10
N ALA A 277 -31.87 -14.78 -26.43
CA ALA A 277 -30.90 -15.27 -25.46
C ALA A 277 -30.19 -14.12 -24.74
N ALA A 278 -29.78 -13.08 -25.49
CA ALA A 278 -29.16 -11.89 -24.93
C ALA A 278 -30.10 -11.12 -23.98
N LEU A 279 -31.37 -10.97 -24.38
CA LEU A 279 -32.38 -10.31 -23.53
C LEU A 279 -32.71 -11.14 -22.27
N ALA A 280 -32.83 -12.47 -22.40
CA ALA A 280 -33.06 -13.35 -21.26
C ALA A 280 -31.86 -13.35 -20.29
N TRP A 281 -30.65 -13.31 -20.81
CA TRP A 281 -29.43 -13.21 -20.01
C TRP A 281 -29.36 -11.88 -19.24
N LEU A 282 -29.69 -10.76 -19.87
CA LEU A 282 -29.79 -9.46 -19.19
C LEU A 282 -30.88 -9.47 -18.11
N GLN A 283 -32.04 -10.06 -18.38
CA GLN A 283 -33.17 -10.08 -17.47
C GLN A 283 -32.93 -10.95 -16.22
N ASN A 284 -32.13 -12.02 -16.34
CA ASN A 284 -31.89 -12.98 -15.26
C ASN A 284 -30.69 -12.64 -14.36
N ARG A 285 -30.09 -11.46 -14.50
CA ARG A 285 -28.93 -11.06 -13.68
C ARG A 285 -29.34 -10.83 -12.21
N PRO A 286 -28.65 -11.47 -11.24
CA PRO A 286 -28.86 -11.20 -9.82
C PRO A 286 -28.29 -9.84 -9.43
N GLY A 287 -28.98 -9.11 -8.53
CA GLY A 287 -28.46 -7.89 -7.91
C GLY A 287 -29.21 -6.59 -8.21
N MET A 288 -30.18 -6.58 -9.13
CA MET A 288 -30.85 -5.33 -9.55
C MET A 288 -31.99 -4.91 -8.63
N THR A 289 -31.62 -4.36 -7.48
CA THR A 289 -32.57 -3.97 -6.44
C THR A 289 -32.97 -2.48 -6.53
N ILE A 290 -32.14 -1.64 -7.15
CA ILE A 290 -32.34 -0.18 -7.22
C ILE A 290 -33.09 0.21 -8.50
N SER A 291 -34.01 1.18 -8.40
CA SER A 291 -34.86 1.63 -9.52
C SER A 291 -34.05 2.15 -10.71
N ARG A 292 -32.91 2.80 -10.45
CA ARG A 292 -31.95 3.28 -11.45
C ARG A 292 -31.34 2.14 -12.29
N GLU A 293 -30.87 1.08 -11.64
CA GLU A 293 -30.28 -0.08 -12.30
C GLU A 293 -31.28 -0.78 -13.21
N ARG A 294 -32.52 -0.95 -12.73
CA ARG A 294 -33.62 -1.53 -13.50
C ARG A 294 -33.95 -0.71 -14.75
N TRP A 295 -33.93 0.62 -14.64
CA TRP A 295 -34.17 1.51 -15.77
C TRP A 295 -33.03 1.40 -16.80
N LEU A 296 -31.78 1.39 -16.35
CA LEU A 296 -30.60 1.27 -17.22
C LEU A 296 -30.48 -0.09 -17.91
N LEU A 297 -30.83 -1.19 -17.22
CA LEU A 297 -30.90 -2.52 -17.85
C LEU A 297 -31.90 -2.52 -19.00
N ARG A 298 -33.07 -1.92 -18.77
CA ARG A 298 -34.16 -1.91 -19.74
C ARG A 298 -33.84 -0.99 -20.94
N LEU A 299 -33.06 0.07 -20.72
CA LEU A 299 -32.44 0.86 -21.79
C LEU A 299 -31.42 0.02 -22.59
N LEU A 300 -30.57 -0.76 -21.92
CA LEU A 300 -29.61 -1.63 -22.60
C LEU A 300 -30.32 -2.68 -23.48
N MET A 301 -31.38 -3.30 -22.97
CA MET A 301 -32.23 -4.21 -23.72
C MET A 301 -32.81 -3.55 -24.98
N ALA A 302 -33.24 -2.29 -24.89
CA ALA A 302 -33.73 -1.53 -26.03
C ALA A 302 -32.64 -1.28 -27.08
N ARG A 303 -31.40 -0.95 -26.65
CA ARG A 303 -30.25 -0.75 -27.55
C ARG A 303 -29.86 -2.01 -28.31
N ILE A 304 -29.86 -3.15 -27.63
CA ILE A 304 -29.58 -4.45 -28.28
C ILE A 304 -30.69 -4.80 -29.27
N ALA A 305 -31.96 -4.59 -28.90
CA ALA A 305 -33.09 -4.83 -29.79
C ALA A 305 -33.02 -3.96 -31.05
N GLU A 306 -32.62 -2.69 -30.91
CA GLU A 306 -32.40 -1.78 -32.03
C GLU A 306 -31.26 -2.26 -32.94
N GLN A 307 -30.08 -2.56 -32.36
CA GLN A 307 -28.88 -2.96 -33.09
C GLN A 307 -29.03 -4.31 -33.82
N THR A 308 -29.90 -5.18 -33.31
CA THR A 308 -30.18 -6.51 -33.88
C THR A 308 -31.40 -6.53 -34.81
N GLY A 309 -32.02 -5.38 -35.09
CA GLY A 309 -33.10 -5.21 -36.07
C GLY A 309 -34.52 -5.53 -35.54
N LYS A 310 -34.71 -5.68 -34.22
CA LYS A 310 -36.00 -5.89 -33.56
C LYS A 310 -36.66 -4.55 -33.21
N ASN A 311 -36.89 -3.72 -34.22
CA ASN A 311 -37.27 -2.31 -34.05
C ASN A 311 -38.58 -2.09 -33.29
N GLU A 312 -39.62 -2.90 -33.52
CA GLU A 312 -40.89 -2.80 -32.79
C GLU A 312 -40.71 -3.03 -31.29
N LEU A 313 -39.86 -3.99 -30.91
CA LEU A 313 -39.56 -4.28 -29.52
C LEU A 313 -38.76 -3.14 -28.87
N ALA A 314 -37.78 -2.58 -29.59
CA ALA A 314 -37.04 -1.41 -29.15
C ALA A 314 -37.96 -0.20 -28.92
N LEU A 315 -38.89 0.07 -29.84
CA LEU A 315 -39.87 1.15 -29.71
C LEU A 315 -40.74 1.00 -28.46
N HIS A 316 -41.25 -0.22 -28.19
CA HIS A 316 -42.04 -0.46 -26.99
C HIS A 316 -41.23 -0.27 -25.69
N LEU A 317 -39.99 -0.76 -25.65
CA LEU A 317 -39.11 -0.58 -24.48
C LEU A 317 -38.79 0.90 -24.25
N LEU A 318 -38.48 1.65 -25.31
CA LEU A 318 -38.18 3.08 -25.20
C LEU A 318 -39.40 3.90 -24.79
N ALA A 319 -40.59 3.58 -25.32
CA ALA A 319 -41.84 4.26 -24.93
C ALA A 319 -42.17 4.03 -23.45
N GLU A 320 -41.95 2.81 -22.93
CA GLU A 320 -42.10 2.51 -21.51
C GLU A 320 -41.12 3.36 -20.66
N LEU A 321 -39.85 3.44 -21.07
CA LEU A 321 -38.84 4.22 -20.36
C LEU A 321 -39.14 5.72 -20.32
N ASP A 322 -39.67 6.26 -21.42
CA ASP A 322 -40.06 7.67 -21.54
C ASP A 322 -41.22 8.01 -20.59
N ILE A 323 -42.26 7.17 -20.52
CA ILE A 323 -43.38 7.34 -19.58
C ILE A 323 -42.88 7.32 -18.13
N HIS A 324 -42.06 6.33 -17.77
CA HIS A 324 -41.58 6.18 -16.39
C HIS A 324 -40.61 7.28 -15.95
N SER A 325 -39.90 7.92 -16.89
CA SER A 325 -38.97 9.02 -16.60
C SER A 325 -39.61 10.15 -15.81
N THR A 326 -40.88 10.44 -16.08
CA THR A 326 -41.65 11.52 -15.43
C THR A 326 -41.95 11.28 -13.95
N THR A 327 -41.87 10.02 -13.50
CA THR A 327 -42.22 9.59 -12.13
C THR A 327 -41.01 9.32 -11.25
N LEU A 328 -39.80 9.33 -11.83
CA LEU A 328 -38.56 9.05 -11.13
C LEU A 328 -38.12 10.26 -10.29
N THR A 329 -38.21 10.13 -8.98
CA THR A 329 -37.71 11.12 -8.01
C THR A 329 -36.29 10.78 -7.55
N LEU A 330 -35.55 11.77 -7.04
CA LEU A 330 -34.18 11.59 -6.53
C LEU A 330 -34.08 10.50 -5.45
N THR A 331 -35.12 10.30 -4.65
CA THR A 331 -35.21 9.22 -3.66
C THR A 331 -35.07 7.82 -4.25
N HIS A 332 -35.51 7.64 -5.50
CA HIS A 332 -35.44 6.35 -6.20
C HIS A 332 -34.19 6.23 -7.07
N TRP A 333 -33.60 7.36 -7.47
CA TRP A 333 -32.46 7.41 -8.36
C TRP A 333 -31.12 7.40 -7.62
N GLU A 334 -30.97 8.27 -6.61
CA GLU A 334 -29.74 8.41 -5.80
C GLU A 334 -30.12 8.54 -4.30
N PRO A 335 -30.66 7.47 -3.68
CA PRO A 335 -31.05 7.48 -2.27
C PRO A 335 -29.88 7.85 -1.34
N GLU A 336 -28.65 7.50 -1.73
CA GLU A 336 -27.44 7.78 -0.96
C GLU A 336 -27.09 9.26 -0.87
N LEU A 337 -27.17 10.00 -1.98
CA LEU A 337 -26.97 11.45 -1.98
C LEU A 337 -28.02 12.15 -1.12
N LEU A 338 -29.26 11.66 -1.18
CA LEU A 338 -30.35 12.20 -0.37
C LEU A 338 -30.15 11.90 1.12
N PHE A 339 -29.65 10.70 1.45
CA PHE A 339 -29.22 10.35 2.81
C PHE A 339 -28.12 11.28 3.30
N GLU A 340 -27.09 11.54 2.49
CA GLU A 340 -25.98 12.43 2.83
C GLU A 340 -26.46 13.85 3.14
N VAL A 341 -27.33 14.41 2.30
CA VAL A 341 -27.91 15.75 2.51
C VAL A 341 -28.65 15.83 3.85
N LYS A 342 -29.49 14.83 4.15
CA LYS A 342 -30.24 14.77 5.41
C LYS A 342 -29.32 14.58 6.62
N ALA A 343 -28.30 13.72 6.51
CA ALA A 343 -27.36 13.42 7.58
C ALA A 343 -26.47 14.64 7.91
N ARG A 344 -25.93 15.32 6.90
CA ARG A 344 -25.13 16.55 7.08
C ARG A 344 -25.97 17.67 7.69
N ARG A 345 -27.22 17.86 7.25
CA ARG A 345 -28.15 18.83 7.85
C ARG A 345 -28.41 18.50 9.32
N LEU A 346 -28.67 17.24 9.66
CA LEU A 346 -28.87 16.80 11.04
C LEU A 346 -27.64 17.08 11.93
N LYS A 347 -26.43 16.81 11.43
CA LYS A 347 -25.16 17.09 12.14
C LYS A 347 -24.99 18.58 12.47
N LEU A 348 -25.33 19.45 11.53
CA LEU A 348 -25.27 20.91 11.73
C LEU A 348 -26.34 21.39 12.73
N LEU A 349 -27.55 20.83 12.68
CA LEU A 349 -28.60 21.14 13.65
C LEU A 349 -28.23 20.70 15.07
N ARG A 350 -27.63 19.51 15.24
CA ARG A 350 -27.10 19.05 16.54
C ARG A 350 -26.02 19.99 17.08
N THR A 351 -25.10 20.43 16.23
CA THR A 351 -24.05 21.39 16.61
C THR A 351 -24.64 22.74 17.04
N LYS A 352 -25.70 23.21 16.37
CA LYS A 352 -26.41 24.45 16.76
C LYS A 352 -27.17 24.30 18.08
N ALA A 353 -27.89 23.20 18.25
CA ALA A 353 -28.61 22.88 19.47
C ALA A 353 -27.69 22.77 20.70
N ALA A 354 -26.46 22.27 20.53
CA ALA A 354 -25.47 22.18 21.61
C ALA A 354 -24.95 23.55 22.10
N ARG A 355 -25.13 24.63 21.33
CA ARG A 355 -24.63 25.97 21.67
C ARG A 355 -25.65 26.86 22.38
N SER A 356 -26.93 26.48 22.39
CA SER A 356 -28.03 27.32 22.87
C SER A 356 -29.23 26.47 23.26
N GLU A 357 -29.62 26.50 24.55
CA GLU A 357 -30.72 25.68 25.07
C GLU A 357 -32.09 26.14 24.57
N THR A 358 -32.22 27.41 24.17
CA THR A 358 -33.43 27.94 23.51
C THR A 358 -33.52 27.48 22.05
N ASP A 359 -32.40 27.34 21.35
CA ASP A 359 -32.37 26.79 19.99
C ASP A 359 -32.61 25.27 19.97
N LYS A 360 -32.15 24.55 21.00
CA LYS A 360 -32.37 23.10 21.14
C LYS A 360 -33.86 22.74 21.12
N ALA A 361 -34.68 23.43 21.91
CA ALA A 361 -36.13 23.18 21.94
C ALA A 361 -36.82 23.49 20.60
N ARG A 362 -36.34 24.50 19.86
CA ARG A 362 -36.89 24.88 18.56
C ARG A 362 -36.49 23.93 17.43
N LEU A 363 -35.25 23.42 17.46
CA LEU A 363 -34.69 22.58 16.41
C LEU A 363 -35.02 21.09 16.58
N GLN A 364 -35.49 20.66 17.75
CA GLN A 364 -35.76 19.25 18.05
C GLN A 364 -36.76 18.61 17.05
N THR A 365 -37.88 19.27 16.76
CA THR A 365 -38.89 18.77 15.82
C THR A 365 -38.33 18.56 14.41
N GLU A 366 -37.43 19.44 13.97
CA GLU A 366 -36.77 19.35 12.67
C GLU A 366 -35.73 18.22 12.63
N MET A 367 -35.00 18.03 13.74
CA MET A 367 -34.06 16.92 13.91
C MET A 367 -34.77 15.56 13.91
N ASP A 368 -35.90 15.44 14.59
CA ASP A 368 -36.69 14.20 14.65
C ASP A 368 -37.28 13.84 13.27
N HIS A 369 -37.74 14.84 12.52
CA HIS A 369 -38.22 14.64 11.14
C HIS A 369 -37.09 14.20 10.19
N LEU A 370 -35.88 14.75 10.34
CA LEU A 370 -34.72 14.33 9.55
C LEU A 370 -34.27 12.91 9.90
N LEU A 371 -34.27 12.55 11.18
CA LEU A 371 -33.98 11.19 11.63
C LEU A 371 -34.98 10.18 11.06
N ALA A 372 -36.29 10.46 11.13
CA ALA A 372 -37.31 9.61 10.52
C ALA A 372 -37.09 9.44 9.01
N GLY A 373 -36.71 10.52 8.31
CA GLY A 373 -36.37 10.47 6.89
C GLY A 373 -35.11 9.68 6.56
N LEU A 374 -34.10 9.66 7.44
CA LEU A 374 -32.89 8.86 7.29
C LEU A 374 -33.17 7.37 7.51
N ILE A 375 -33.98 7.03 8.52
CA ILE A 375 -34.39 5.66 8.82
C ILE A 375 -35.21 5.07 7.65
N ALA A 376 -36.05 5.89 7.00
CA ALA A 376 -36.83 5.47 5.84
C ALA A 376 -35.97 5.18 4.60
N ILE A 377 -34.77 5.77 4.48
CA ILE A 377 -33.86 5.55 3.36
C ILE A 377 -32.96 4.35 3.65
N ASP A 378 -32.35 4.30 4.84
CA ASP A 378 -31.48 3.20 5.26
C ASP A 378 -31.50 3.08 6.80
N PRO A 379 -32.22 2.09 7.36
CA PRO A 379 -32.31 1.91 8.80
C PRO A 379 -30.98 1.44 9.43
N GLY A 380 -30.14 0.72 8.67
CA GLY A 380 -28.84 0.23 9.15
C GLY A 380 -27.84 1.37 9.32
N ARG A 381 -27.74 2.25 8.32
CA ARG A 381 -26.91 3.46 8.41
C ARG A 381 -27.48 4.49 9.38
N ALA A 382 -28.80 4.60 9.49
CA ALA A 382 -29.44 5.52 10.43
C ALA A 382 -29.29 5.11 11.89
N ALA A 383 -29.15 3.82 12.21
CA ALA A 383 -28.99 3.33 13.59
C ALA A 383 -27.79 3.95 14.32
N VAL A 384 -26.69 4.19 13.60
CA VAL A 384 -25.47 4.85 14.13
C VAL A 384 -25.72 6.32 14.48
N LEU A 385 -26.71 6.96 13.84
CA LEU A 385 -27.08 8.35 14.09
C LEU A 385 -28.08 8.48 15.23
N CYS A 386 -28.69 7.39 15.70
CA CYS A 386 -29.66 7.36 16.79
C CYS A 386 -29.02 7.24 18.19
N SER A 387 -27.74 6.86 18.28
CA SER A 387 -26.93 6.97 19.51
C SER A 387 -26.41 8.38 19.72
#